data_AF-A0A960PUF9-F1
#
_entry.id   AF-A0A960PUF9-F1
#
_cell.length_a   1.000
_cell.length_b   1.000
_cell.length_c   1.000
_cell.angle_alpha   90.00
_cell.angle_beta   90.00
_cell.angle_gamma   90.00
#
_symmetry.space_group_name_H-M   'P 1'
#
loop_
_entity.id
_entity.type
_entity.pdbx_description
1 polymer ?
#
loop_
_entity_poly.entity_id
_entity_poly.type
_entity_poly.pdbx_seq_one_letter_code
_entity_poly.pdbx_strand_id
1 'polypeptide(L)'
;MPAVRPATSADVPAMGRALAAAFDGDPVWSWLASPRADWTTAATAWFTTYARYQVGHHAEVLVDPEVRGCAVWLPPERWRGTFGEGAALALPSARLFRGNLVRAVRNLASIEKAHPK
;
A
#
# COMPACT_ATOMS: atom_id res chain seq x y z
N MET A 1 -7.01 14.03 -21.45
CA MET A 1 -6.73 13.36 -20.16
C MET A 1 -6.13 12.00 -20.47
N PRO A 2 -5.14 11.51 -19.71
CA PRO A 2 -4.70 10.12 -19.89
C PRO A 2 -5.90 9.19 -19.70
N ALA A 3 -6.09 8.26 -20.62
CA ALA A 3 -7.13 7.25 -20.49
C ALA A 3 -6.85 6.40 -19.24
N VAL A 4 -7.87 6.08 -18.45
CA VAL A 4 -7.74 5.19 -17.29
C VAL A 4 -8.65 3.97 -17.49
N ARG A 5 -8.25 2.83 -16.93
CA ARG A 5 -9.00 1.58 -16.97
C ARG A 5 -8.97 0.86 -15.63
N PRO A 6 -9.92 -0.04 -15.34
CA PRO A 6 -9.81 -0.96 -14.23
C PRO A 6 -8.50 -1.75 -14.29
N ALA A 7 -7.86 -1.91 -13.13
CA ALA A 7 -6.70 -2.77 -12.99
C ALA A 7 -7.10 -4.24 -13.00
N THR A 8 -6.18 -5.07 -13.45
CA THR A 8 -6.30 -6.53 -13.45
C THR A 8 -5.16 -7.14 -12.63
N SER A 9 -5.27 -8.42 -12.29
CA SER A 9 -4.20 -9.13 -11.56
C SER A 9 -2.85 -9.12 -12.30
N ALA A 10 -2.85 -8.94 -13.62
CA ALA A 10 -1.64 -8.82 -14.43
C ALA A 10 -0.90 -7.48 -14.22
N ASP A 11 -1.61 -6.43 -13.79
CA ASP A 11 -1.04 -5.09 -13.57
C ASP A 11 -0.31 -4.98 -12.22
N VAL A 12 -0.62 -5.86 -11.26
CA VAL A 12 -0.15 -5.82 -9.88
C VAL A 12 1.37 -5.66 -9.72
N PRO A 13 2.24 -6.38 -10.46
CA PRO A 13 3.68 -6.18 -10.34
C PRO A 13 4.14 -4.78 -10.79
N ALA A 14 3.50 -4.21 -11.81
CA ALA A 14 3.80 -2.86 -12.30
C ALA A 14 3.27 -1.80 -11.33
N MET A 15 2.07 -1.98 -10.79
CA MET A 15 1.51 -1.12 -9.75
C MET A 15 2.42 -1.06 -8.51
N GLY A 16 2.94 -2.20 -8.05
CA GLY A 16 3.84 -2.25 -6.90
C GLY A 16 5.10 -1.40 -7.09
N ARG A 17 5.69 -1.42 -8.30
CA ARG A 17 6.84 -0.57 -8.65
C ARG A 17 6.44 0.90 -8.76
N ALA A 18 5.32 1.19 -9.41
CA ALA A 18 4.82 2.55 -9.59
C ALA A 18 4.54 3.24 -8.24
N LEU A 19 3.86 2.54 -7.32
CA LEU A 19 3.58 3.04 -5.97
C LEU A 19 4.86 3.21 -5.14
N ALA A 20 5.79 2.26 -5.21
CA ALA A 20 7.07 2.39 -4.50
C ALA A 20 7.87 3.61 -4.98
N ALA A 21 7.90 3.86 -6.30
CA ALA A 21 8.54 5.05 -6.86
C ALA A 21 7.79 6.33 -6.50
N ALA A 22 6.46 6.33 -6.51
CA ALA A 22 5.65 7.50 -6.19
C ALA A 22 5.78 7.95 -4.72
N PHE A 23 6.00 7.00 -3.80
CA PHE A 23 6.16 7.27 -2.37
C PHE A 23 7.63 7.29 -1.91
N ASP A 24 8.60 7.22 -2.83
CA ASP A 24 10.01 7.40 -2.46
C ASP A 24 10.25 8.82 -1.95
N GLY A 25 10.80 8.94 -0.75
CA GLY A 25 10.97 10.22 -0.05
C GLY A 25 9.67 10.82 0.51
N ASP A 26 8.52 10.12 0.45
CA ASP A 26 7.31 10.59 1.10
C ASP A 26 7.53 10.72 2.62
N PRO A 27 7.14 11.85 3.27
CA PRO A 27 7.44 12.08 4.68
C PRO A 27 6.84 11.04 5.63
N VAL A 28 5.63 10.54 5.34
CA VAL A 28 4.94 9.56 6.18
C VAL A 28 5.62 8.20 6.02
N TRP A 29 5.86 7.78 4.78
CA TRP A 29 6.52 6.51 4.51
C TRP A 29 7.96 6.47 5.01
N SER A 30 8.71 7.56 4.84
CA SER A 30 10.08 7.69 5.35
C SER A 30 10.13 7.64 6.88
N TRP A 31 9.11 8.18 7.55
CA TRP A 31 9.00 8.13 9.01
C TRP A 31 8.68 6.71 9.53
N LEU A 32 7.88 5.95 8.77
CA LEU A 32 7.48 4.56 9.08
C LEU A 32 8.56 3.54 8.74
N ALA A 33 9.17 3.65 7.55
CA ALA A 33 10.17 2.73 7.04
C ALA A 33 11.39 2.67 7.97
N SER A 34 12.05 1.52 7.98
CA SER A 34 13.35 1.43 8.63
C SER A 34 14.39 2.17 7.78
N PRO A 35 15.26 3.00 8.36
CA PRO A 35 16.41 3.56 7.64
C PRO A 35 17.37 2.49 7.08
N ARG A 36 17.24 1.24 7.54
CA ARG A 36 18.02 0.08 7.07
C ARG A 36 17.29 -0.76 6.02
N ALA A 37 16.07 -0.39 5.65
CA ALA A 37 15.35 -1.06 4.57
C ALA A 37 15.86 -0.51 3.23
N ASP A 38 16.11 -1.40 2.27
CA ASP A 38 16.21 -1.01 0.87
C ASP A 38 14.79 -0.65 0.42
N TRP A 39 14.53 0.65 0.26
CA TRP A 39 13.22 1.19 -0.10
C TRP A 39 12.69 0.55 -1.38
N THR A 40 13.48 0.56 -2.45
CA THR A 40 13.09 0.04 -3.76
C THR A 40 12.59 -1.40 -3.67
N THR A 41 13.33 -2.26 -2.97
CA THR A 41 12.95 -3.67 -2.82
C THR A 41 11.80 -3.86 -1.84
N ALA A 42 11.90 -3.28 -0.64
CA ALA A 42 10.96 -3.54 0.45
C ALA A 42 9.59 -2.88 0.21
N ALA A 43 9.58 -1.63 -0.28
CA ALA A 43 8.35 -0.92 -0.61
C ALA A 43 7.67 -1.54 -1.83
N THR A 44 8.42 -1.93 -2.88
CA THR A 44 7.83 -2.64 -4.03
C THR A 44 7.15 -3.93 -3.59
N ALA A 45 7.79 -4.73 -2.73
CA ALA A 45 7.18 -5.96 -2.21
C ALA A 45 5.92 -5.68 -1.38
N TRP A 46 5.95 -4.63 -0.55
CA TRP A 46 4.81 -4.20 0.26
C TRP A 46 3.64 -3.74 -0.62
N PHE A 47 3.87 -2.78 -1.51
CA PHE A 47 2.86 -2.24 -2.41
C PHE A 47 2.34 -3.27 -3.41
N THR A 48 3.16 -4.24 -3.86
CA THR A 48 2.69 -5.35 -4.70
C THR A 48 1.70 -6.22 -3.93
N THR A 49 1.98 -6.51 -2.66
CA THR A 49 1.10 -7.32 -1.82
C THR A 49 -0.20 -6.58 -1.51
N TYR A 50 -0.10 -5.30 -1.19
CA TYR A 50 -1.26 -4.41 -1.02
C TYR A 50 -2.11 -4.36 -2.29
N ALA A 51 -1.52 -4.01 -3.43
CA ALA A 51 -2.22 -3.94 -4.72
C ALA A 51 -2.89 -5.27 -5.10
N ARG A 52 -2.24 -6.41 -4.87
CA ARG A 52 -2.83 -7.73 -5.09
C ARG A 52 -4.11 -7.92 -4.29
N TYR A 53 -4.09 -7.52 -3.03
CA TYR A 53 -5.26 -7.62 -2.16
C TYR A 53 -6.39 -6.74 -2.71
N GLN A 54 -6.09 -5.48 -3.03
CA GLN A 54 -7.11 -4.52 -3.47
C GLN A 54 -7.76 -4.87 -4.81
N VAL A 55 -6.98 -5.32 -5.80
CA VAL A 55 -7.52 -5.77 -7.09
C VAL A 55 -8.43 -7.00 -6.95
N GLY A 56 -8.19 -7.86 -5.95
CA GLY A 56 -8.97 -9.08 -5.72
C GLY A 56 -10.22 -8.90 -4.84
N HIS A 57 -10.46 -7.71 -4.32
CA HIS A 57 -11.48 -7.47 -3.28
C HIS A 57 -12.37 -6.25 -3.60
N HIS A 58 -12.74 -5.46 -2.59
CA HIS A 58 -13.80 -4.45 -2.67
C HIS A 58 -13.34 -3.09 -3.20
N ALA A 59 -12.07 -2.94 -3.58
CA ALA A 59 -11.52 -1.66 -3.99
C ALA A 59 -11.83 -1.36 -5.46
N GLU A 60 -12.13 -0.11 -5.77
CA GLU A 60 -12.04 0.38 -7.14
C GLU A 60 -10.57 0.75 -7.42
N VAL A 61 -9.96 0.02 -8.35
CA VAL A 61 -8.55 0.20 -8.70
C VAL A 61 -8.45 0.58 -10.17
N LEU A 62 -7.91 1.78 -10.42
CA LEU A 62 -7.71 2.31 -11.77
C LEU A 62 -6.23 2.47 -12.07
N VAL A 63 -5.85 2.17 -13.30
CA VAL A 63 -4.49 2.34 -13.85
C VAL A 63 -4.54 3.08 -15.17
N ASP A 64 -3.46 3.77 -15.52
CA ASP A 64 -3.25 4.21 -16.89
C ASP A 64 -2.81 3.00 -17.78
N PRO A 65 -2.79 3.14 -19.12
CA PRO A 65 -2.59 1.99 -20.01
C PRO A 65 -1.20 1.35 -19.85
N GLU A 66 -0.21 2.14 -19.45
CA GLU A 66 1.18 1.73 -19.23
C GLU A 66 1.48 1.39 -17.76
N VAL A 67 0.50 1.49 -16.86
CA VAL A 67 0.62 1.20 -15.43
C VAL A 67 1.76 1.99 -14.76
N ARG A 68 1.95 3.24 -15.17
CA ARG A 68 2.85 4.23 -14.58
C ARG A 68 2.29 4.80 -13.29
N GLY A 69 0.97 4.70 -13.08
CA GLY A 69 0.30 5.10 -11.85
C GLY A 69 -0.95 4.27 -11.61
N CYS A 70 -1.40 4.25 -10.35
CA CYS A 70 -2.67 3.67 -9.97
C CYS A 70 -3.37 4.48 -8.88
N ALA A 71 -4.70 4.47 -8.91
CA ALA A 71 -5.54 4.98 -7.84
C ALA A 71 -6.32 3.82 -7.22
N VAL A 72 -6.37 3.79 -5.89
CA VAL A 72 -7.08 2.76 -5.12
C VAL A 72 -8.09 3.46 -4.23
N TRP A 73 -9.36 3.11 -4.38
CA TRP A 73 -10.45 3.64 -3.58
C TRP A 73 -11.15 2.50 -2.85
N LEU A 74 -11.26 2.63 -1.52
CA LEU A 74 -12.03 1.70 -0.69
C LEU A 74 -13.39 2.34 -0.37
N PRO A 75 -14.48 1.55 -0.34
CA PRO A 75 -15.76 2.07 0.09
C PRO A 75 -15.72 2.42 1.58
N PRO A 76 -16.48 3.44 2.01
CA PRO A 76 -16.40 4.01 3.37
C PRO A 76 -16.76 3.01 4.48
N GLU A 77 -17.49 1.94 4.19
CA GLU A 77 -17.81 0.89 5.15
C GLU A 77 -16.76 -0.23 5.22
N ARG A 78 -15.75 -0.23 4.33
CA ARG A 78 -14.70 -1.28 4.26
C ARG A 78 -13.27 -0.72 4.16
N TRP A 79 -13.04 0.50 4.65
CA TRP A 79 -11.68 1.06 4.70
C TRP A 79 -10.77 0.37 5.73
N ARG A 80 -11.35 -0.25 6.75
CA ARG A 80 -10.59 -1.01 7.75
C ARG A 80 -10.10 -2.31 7.13
N GLY A 81 -8.81 -2.56 7.26
CA GLY A 81 -8.21 -3.77 6.72
C GLY A 81 -8.81 -5.03 7.32
N THR A 82 -8.94 -6.08 6.51
CA THR A 82 -9.43 -7.38 7.00
C THR A 82 -8.30 -8.13 7.71
N PHE A 83 -8.65 -9.18 8.47
CA PHE A 83 -7.64 -10.07 9.04
C PHE A 83 -6.77 -10.72 7.95
N GLY A 84 -7.35 -11.08 6.81
CA GLY A 84 -6.63 -11.66 5.67
C GLY A 84 -5.63 -10.69 5.04
N GLU A 85 -6.00 -9.41 4.94
CA GLU A 85 -5.11 -8.35 4.48
C GLU A 85 -3.92 -8.17 5.44
N GLY A 86 -4.22 -8.09 6.74
CA GLY A 86 -3.20 -7.97 7.78
C GLY A 86 -2.20 -9.14 7.76
N ALA A 87 -2.70 -10.37 7.60
CA ALA A 87 -1.86 -11.56 7.48
C ALA A 87 -0.98 -11.54 6.23
N ALA A 88 -1.53 -11.14 5.07
CA ALA A 88 -0.77 -11.02 3.82
C ALA A 88 0.33 -9.95 3.92
N LEU A 89 0.04 -8.82 4.57
CA LEU A 89 0.96 -7.70 4.71
C LEU A 89 1.96 -7.87 5.85
N ALA A 90 1.82 -8.87 6.74
CA ALA A 90 2.66 -9.02 7.91
C ALA A 90 4.16 -9.14 7.56
N LEU A 91 4.52 -10.07 6.66
CA LEU A 91 5.91 -10.29 6.28
C LEU A 91 6.52 -9.11 5.49
N PRO A 92 5.86 -8.55 4.46
CA PRO A 92 6.33 -7.33 3.81
C PRO A 92 6.49 -6.16 4.78
N SER A 93 5.56 -5.98 5.72
CA SER A 93 5.62 -4.92 6.73
C SER A 93 6.80 -5.11 7.69
N ALA A 94 7.07 -6.35 8.12
CA ALA A 94 8.24 -6.67 8.92
C ALA A 94 9.55 -6.33 8.19
N ARG A 95 9.62 -6.56 6.87
CA ARG A 95 10.79 -6.25 6.05
C ARG A 95 10.99 -4.75 5.83
N LEU A 96 9.90 -4.00 5.63
CA LEU A 96 9.90 -2.56 5.36
C LEU A 96 10.13 -1.74 6.64
N PHE A 97 9.37 -2.02 7.71
CA PHE A 97 9.42 -1.23 8.94
C PHE A 97 10.47 -1.74 9.94
N ARG A 98 10.79 -3.05 9.93
CA ARG A 98 11.77 -3.68 10.84
C ARG A 98 11.60 -3.21 12.29
N GLY A 99 12.64 -2.64 12.90
CA GLY A 99 12.61 -2.12 14.28
C GLY A 99 11.65 -0.95 14.52
N ASN A 100 11.11 -0.34 13.46
CA ASN A 100 10.12 0.73 13.56
C ASN A 100 8.67 0.22 13.61
N LEU A 101 8.44 -1.11 13.64
CA LEU A 101 7.09 -1.69 13.62
C LEU A 101 6.19 -1.14 14.73
N VAL A 102 6.73 -0.96 15.94
CA VAL A 102 5.99 -0.41 17.08
C VAL A 102 5.53 1.02 16.82
N ARG A 103 6.36 1.83 16.14
CA ARG A 103 5.98 3.19 15.73
C ARG A 103 4.89 3.17 14.67
N ALA A 104 4.99 2.28 13.69
CA ALA A 104 3.97 2.12 12.65
C ALA A 104 2.61 1.72 13.21
N VAL A 105 2.57 0.74 14.12
CA VAL A 105 1.33 0.29 14.79
C VAL A 105 0.72 1.40 15.64
N ARG A 106 1.52 2.14 16.41
CA ARG A 106 1.02 3.28 17.19
C ARG A 106 0.40 4.36 16.31
N ASN A 107 1.01 4.66 15.17
CA ASN A 107 0.47 5.65 14.23
C ASN A 107 -0.88 5.23 13.66
N LEU A 108 -1.01 3.96 13.25
CA LEU A 108 -2.28 3.43 12.76
C LEU A 108 -3.38 3.54 13.82
N ALA A 109 -3.09 3.15 15.07
CA ALA A 109 -4.04 3.28 16.17
C ALA A 109 -4.44 4.73 16.46
N SER A 110 -3.51 5.69 16.30
CA SER A 110 -3.81 7.12 16.43
C SER A 110 -4.73 7.64 15.33
N ILE A 111 -4.53 7.21 14.09
CA ILE A 111 -5.39 7.56 12.95
C ILE A 111 -6.79 6.98 13.15
N GLU A 112 -6.89 5.70 13.50
CA GLU A 112 -8.18 5.04 13.75
C GLU A 112 -8.97 5.69 14.88
N LYS A 113 -8.29 6.12 15.95
CA LYS A 113 -8.92 6.82 17.08
C LYS A 113 -9.46 8.20 16.69
N ALA A 114 -8.79 8.89 15.78
CA ALA A 114 -9.18 10.23 15.32
C ALA A 114 -10.24 10.18 14.20
N HIS A 115 -10.41 9.04 13.53
CA HIS A 115 -11.35 8.92 12.43
C HIS A 115 -12.80 9.13 12.92
N PRO A 116 -13.60 10.01 12.27
CA PRO A 116 -15.02 10.15 12.56
C PRO A 116 -15.72 8.79 12.44
N LYS A 117 -16.68 8.53 13.32
CA LYS A 117 -17.47 7.30 13.29
C LYS A 117 -18.51 7.32 12.19
#